data_AF-A0A3N5NST0-F1
#
_entry.id   AF-A0A3N5NST0-F1
#
_cell.length_a   1.000
_cell.length_b   1.000
_cell.length_c   1.000
_cell.angle_alpha   90.00
_cell.angle_beta   90.00
_cell.angle_gamma   90.00
#
_symmetry.space_group_name_H-M   'P 1'
#
loop_
_entity.id
_entity.type
_entity.pdbx_description
1 polymer ?
#
loop_
_entity_poly.entity_id
_entity_poly.type
_entity_poly.pdbx_seq_one_letter_code
_entity_poly.pdbx_strand_id
1 'polypeptide(L)'
;SRVTSNKYVATPRGVFELKYFFTSAIASAAGEGEAHSSEAVRHRIRQLVEAETAQAVLSDDKIVEVLKRDGIDIARRTVAKYREALRIPSSVQRRREKQMAHRLSAGA
;
A
#
# COMPACT_ATOMS: atom_id res chain seq x y z
N SER A 1 -14.27 -11.60 17.85
CA SER A 1 -14.28 -10.74 19.06
C SER A 1 -15.69 -10.25 19.30
N ARG A 2 -16.23 -10.36 20.53
CA ARG A 2 -17.59 -9.90 20.88
C ARG A 2 -17.59 -8.52 21.56
N VAL A 3 -16.44 -8.09 22.09
CA VAL A 3 -16.26 -6.83 22.84
C VAL A 3 -16.31 -5.60 21.93
N THR A 4 -15.88 -5.75 20.67
CA THR A 4 -15.77 -4.65 19.70
C THR A 4 -16.95 -4.55 18.74
N SER A 5 -17.88 -5.51 18.77
CA SER A 5 -19.06 -5.54 17.90
C SER A 5 -20.17 -4.65 18.48
N ASN A 6 -20.87 -3.88 17.63
CA ASN A 6 -21.92 -2.93 18.04
C ASN A 6 -21.47 -1.82 19.01
N LYS A 7 -20.17 -1.54 19.10
CA LYS A 7 -19.64 -0.36 19.78
C LYS A 7 -19.20 0.64 18.71
N TYR A 8 -19.45 1.92 18.94
CA TYR A 8 -19.17 2.99 18.01
C TYR A 8 -18.35 4.08 18.70
N VAL A 9 -17.41 4.67 17.98
CA VAL A 9 -16.58 5.79 18.44
C VAL A 9 -16.95 7.01 17.63
N ALA A 10 -17.37 8.07 18.31
CA ALA A 10 -17.54 9.37 17.69
C ALA A 10 -16.17 10.06 17.59
N THR A 11 -15.80 10.46 16.38
CA THR A 11 -14.62 11.27 16.11
C THR A 11 -15.06 12.58 15.46
N PRO A 12 -14.22 13.64 15.48
CA PRO A 12 -14.52 14.89 14.80
C PRO A 12 -14.79 14.75 13.29
N ARG A 13 -14.41 13.61 12.68
CA ARG A 13 -14.60 13.31 11.25
C ARG A 13 -15.78 12.37 10.99
N GLY A 14 -16.52 11.95 12.02
CA GLY A 14 -17.66 11.03 11.92
C GLY A 14 -17.67 9.92 12.97
N VAL A 15 -18.71 9.08 12.92
CA VAL A 15 -18.90 7.93 13.82
C VAL A 15 -18.46 6.65 13.13
N PHE A 16 -17.56 5.90 13.75
CA PHE A 16 -17.01 4.66 13.21
C PHE A 16 -17.28 3.48 14.15
N GLU A 17 -17.54 2.31 13.59
CA GLU A 17 -17.68 1.08 14.38
C GLU A 17 -16.31 0.70 14.97
N LEU A 18 -16.27 0.36 16.27
CA LEU A 18 -15.04 0.15 17.02
C LEU A 18 -14.14 -0.93 16.40
N LYS A 19 -14.74 -1.96 15.75
CA LYS A 19 -14.01 -3.01 15.04
C LYS A 19 -13.13 -2.48 13.89
N TYR A 20 -13.44 -1.31 13.34
CA TYR A 20 -12.67 -0.67 12.27
C TYR A 20 -11.22 -0.40 12.72
N PHE A 21 -11.01 -0.09 13.99
CA PHE A 21 -9.69 0.16 14.58
C PHE A 21 -8.90 -1.11 14.91
N PHE A 22 -9.53 -2.30 14.85
CA PHE A 22 -8.92 -3.58 15.23
C PHE A 22 -8.75 -4.53 14.03
N THR A 23 -8.51 -4.00 12.84
CA THR A 23 -8.16 -4.84 11.69
C THR A 23 -6.81 -5.51 11.92
N SER A 24 -6.74 -6.82 11.65
CA SER A 24 -5.58 -7.67 11.92
C SER A 24 -4.27 -7.00 11.51
N ALA A 25 -3.50 -6.54 12.49
CA ALA A 25 -2.18 -5.97 12.28
C ALA A 25 -1.30 -6.99 11.55
N ILE A 26 -0.63 -6.55 10.49
CA ILE A 26 0.48 -7.32 9.92
C ILE A 26 1.61 -7.22 10.95
N ALA A 27 2.03 -8.35 11.51
CA ALA A 27 3.09 -8.38 12.51
C ALA A 27 4.38 -7.83 11.89
N SER A 28 4.80 -6.63 12.31
CA SER A 28 6.13 -6.12 12.02
C SER A 28 7.15 -6.90 12.85
N ALA A 29 8.17 -7.45 12.19
CA ALA A 29 9.25 -8.19 12.81
C ALA A 29 10.28 -7.25 13.45
N ALA A 30 9.88 -6.46 14.45
CA ALA A 30 10.77 -5.77 15.39
C ALA A 30 9.90 -5.16 16.50
N GLY A 31 10.24 -5.44 17.76
CA GLY A 31 9.45 -5.18 18.97
C GLY A 31 9.05 -3.74 19.31
N GLU A 32 9.23 -2.76 18.42
CA GLU A 32 8.89 -1.36 18.65
C GLU A 32 8.26 -0.65 17.42
N GLY A 33 8.00 -1.36 16.32
CA GLY A 33 7.41 -0.78 15.11
C GLY A 33 5.89 -0.80 15.17
N GLU A 34 5.27 0.38 15.06
CA GLU A 34 3.83 0.57 14.88
C GLU A 34 3.20 -0.59 14.10
N ALA A 35 2.15 -1.20 14.67
CA ALA A 35 1.30 -2.12 13.95
C ALA A 35 0.69 -1.39 12.74
N HIS A 36 1.37 -1.43 11.59
CA HIS A 36 0.92 -0.70 10.43
C HIS A 36 -0.36 -1.33 9.92
N SER A 37 -1.46 -0.60 10.06
CA SER A 37 -2.77 -0.99 9.58
C SER A 37 -2.71 -1.35 8.10
N SER A 38 -3.50 -2.35 7.70
CA SER A 38 -3.59 -2.76 6.28
C SER A 38 -3.94 -1.59 5.34
N GLU A 39 -4.66 -0.59 5.83
CA GLU A 39 -4.95 0.65 5.12
C GLU A 39 -3.73 1.57 4.95
N ALA A 40 -2.88 1.69 5.99
CA ALA A 40 -1.64 2.45 5.93
C ALA A 40 -0.66 1.83 4.90
N VAL A 41 -0.57 0.51 4.87
CA VAL A 41 0.27 -0.20 3.87
C VAL A 41 -0.26 0.03 2.45
N ARG A 42 -1.58 -0.03 2.22
CA ARG A 42 -2.18 0.27 0.91
C ARG A 42 -1.90 1.71 0.48
N HIS A 43 -2.04 2.65 1.40
CA HIS A 43 -1.74 4.05 1.14
C HIS A 43 -0.26 4.25 0.78
N ARG A 44 0.64 3.58 1.50
CA ARG A 44 2.09 3.62 1.21
C ARG A 44 2.43 3.02 -0.15
N ILE A 45 1.86 1.87 -0.50
CA ILE A 45 2.01 1.25 -1.83
C ILE A 45 1.57 2.23 -2.92
N ARG A 46 0.44 2.90 -2.74
CA ARG A 46 -0.06 3.90 -3.69
C ARG A 46 0.92 5.06 -3.86
N GLN A 47 1.43 5.63 -2.78
CA GLN A 47 2.42 6.72 -2.83
C GLN A 47 3.70 6.31 -3.58
N LEU A 48 4.19 5.09 -3.33
CA LEU A 48 5.37 4.56 -4.02
C LEU A 48 5.15 4.43 -5.53
N VAL A 49 3.96 3.97 -5.94
CA VAL A 49 3.60 3.85 -7.36
C VAL A 49 3.35 5.22 -8.00
N GLU A 50 2.78 6.19 -7.27
CA GLU A 50 2.59 7.55 -7.79
C GLU A 50 3.93 8.28 -7.97
N ALA A 51 4.91 8.05 -7.09
CA ALA A 51 6.24 8.64 -7.18
C ALA A 51 7.17 7.99 -8.24
N GLU A 52 6.77 6.88 -8.86
CA GLU A 52 7.64 6.17 -9.82
C GLU A 52 7.78 6.94 -11.14
N THR A 53 8.99 7.02 -11.71
CA THR A 53 9.25 7.67 -13.00
C THR A 53 9.18 6.66 -14.16
N ALA A 54 9.05 7.13 -15.41
CA ALA A 54 8.97 6.26 -16.59
C ALA A 54 10.20 5.35 -16.78
N GLN A 55 11.34 5.76 -16.23
CA GLN A 55 12.61 5.05 -16.29
C GLN A 55 12.81 4.11 -15.08
N ALA A 56 12.11 4.36 -13.98
CA ALA A 56 12.24 3.62 -12.72
C ALA A 56 10.89 3.13 -12.19
N VAL A 57 10.24 2.22 -12.94
CA VAL A 57 9.02 1.54 -12.49
C VAL A 57 9.35 0.47 -11.45
N LEU A 58 8.71 0.55 -10.29
CA LEU A 58 8.97 -0.33 -9.16
C LEU A 58 8.29 -1.69 -9.39
N SER A 59 9.04 -2.78 -9.28
CA SER A 59 8.47 -4.13 -9.21
C SER A 59 7.84 -4.38 -7.83
N ASP A 60 6.93 -5.34 -7.74
CA ASP A 60 6.34 -5.75 -6.46
C ASP A 60 7.43 -6.16 -5.45
N ASP A 61 8.53 -6.76 -5.93
CA ASP A 61 9.71 -7.09 -5.10
C ASP A 61 10.44 -5.84 -4.58
N LYS A 62 10.56 -4.80 -5.41
CA LYS A 62 11.17 -3.53 -5.00
C LYS A 62 10.31 -2.80 -3.96
N ILE A 63 8.99 -2.89 -4.10
CA ILE A 63 8.05 -2.32 -3.12
C ILE A 63 8.21 -3.03 -1.77
N VAL A 64 8.38 -4.36 -1.76
CA VAL A 64 8.68 -5.11 -0.53
C VAL A 64 9.99 -4.64 0.11
N GLU A 65 11.07 -4.47 -0.67
CA GLU A 65 12.34 -3.97 -0.14
C GLU A 65 12.20 -2.59 0.51
N VAL A 66 11.47 -1.67 -0.13
CA VAL A 66 11.24 -0.33 0.40
C VAL A 66 10.40 -0.37 1.67
N LEU A 67 9.31 -1.14 1.66
CA LEU A 67 8.46 -1.31 2.84
C LEU A 67 9.23 -1.95 4.01
N LYS A 68 10.11 -2.91 3.73
CA LYS A 68 10.96 -3.54 4.76
C LYS A 68 11.95 -2.55 5.38
N ARG A 69 12.49 -1.61 4.59
CA ARG A 69 13.32 -0.51 5.11
C ARG A 69 12.52 0.46 5.98
N ASP A 70 11.25 0.67 5.64
CA ASP A 70 10.30 1.47 6.44
C ASP A 70 9.79 0.71 7.69
N GLY A 71 10.32 -0.49 8.00
CA GLY A 71 9.93 -1.29 9.17
C GLY A 71 8.68 -2.15 8.97
N ILE A 72 8.15 -2.22 7.75
CA ILE A 72 6.97 -3.02 7.38
C ILE A 72 7.43 -4.33 6.74
N ASP A 73 7.38 -5.43 7.51
CA ASP A 73 7.65 -6.75 6.94
C ASP A 73 6.39 -7.31 6.28
N ILE A 74 6.39 -7.37 4.94
CA ILE A 74 5.26 -7.82 4.15
C ILE A 74 5.70 -8.71 2.99
N ALA A 75 4.99 -9.81 2.79
CA ALA A 75 5.25 -10.72 1.67
C ALA A 75 4.81 -10.11 0.33
N ARG A 76 5.56 -10.42 -0.74
CA ARG A 76 5.26 -10.05 -2.13
C ARG A 76 3.81 -10.33 -2.54
N ARG A 77 3.28 -11.52 -2.18
CA ARG A 77 1.88 -11.92 -2.46
C ARG A 77 0.85 -10.97 -1.85
N THR A 78 1.15 -10.41 -0.67
CA THR A 78 0.27 -9.47 0.02
C THR A 78 0.32 -8.09 -0.66
N VAL A 79 1.51 -7.66 -1.10
CA VAL A 79 1.68 -6.46 -1.93
C VAL A 79 0.90 -6.58 -3.23
N ALA A 80 1.01 -7.71 -3.94
CA ALA A 80 0.25 -7.97 -5.16
C ALA A 80 -1.27 -7.90 -4.93
N LYS A 81 -1.77 -8.55 -3.88
CA LYS A 81 -3.19 -8.49 -3.49
C LYS A 81 -3.66 -7.05 -3.19
N TYR A 82 -2.84 -6.26 -2.49
CA TYR A 82 -3.16 -4.87 -2.20
C TYR A 82 -3.09 -3.97 -3.45
N ARG A 83 -2.15 -4.23 -4.35
CA ARG A 83 -2.04 -3.56 -5.65
C ARG A 83 -3.29 -3.80 -6.51
N GLU A 84 -3.75 -5.04 -6.57
CA GLU A 84 -4.99 -5.41 -7.28
C GLU A 84 -6.23 -4.76 -6.66
N ALA A 85 -6.33 -4.74 -5.33
CA ALA A 85 -7.42 -4.05 -4.63
C ALA A 85 -7.46 -2.54 -4.92
N LEU A 86 -6.30 -1.93 -5.18
CA LEU A 86 -6.16 -0.52 -5.59
C LEU A 86 -6.33 -0.31 -7.10
N ARG A 87 -6.63 -1.37 -7.87
CA ARG A 87 -6.74 -1.34 -9.35
C ARG A 87 -5.46 -0.86 -10.05
N ILE A 88 -4.31 -1.04 -9.42
CA ILE A 88 -3.02 -0.65 -9.99
C ILE A 88 -2.53 -1.80 -10.90
N PRO A 89 -2.23 -1.54 -12.19
CA PRO A 89 -1.78 -2.58 -13.10
C PRO A 89 -0.37 -3.09 -12.75
N SER A 90 0.02 -4.21 -13.35
CA SER A 90 1.33 -4.84 -13.07
C SER A 90 2.49 -3.92 -13.45
N SER A 91 3.65 -4.13 -12.83
CA SER A 91 4.85 -3.35 -13.11
C SER A 91 5.28 -3.43 -14.58
N VAL A 92 5.00 -4.54 -15.27
CA VAL A 92 5.26 -4.71 -16.71
C VAL A 92 4.37 -3.78 -17.54
N GLN A 93 3.08 -3.73 -17.20
CA GLN A 93 2.13 -2.88 -17.90
C GLN A 93 2.39 -1.38 -17.63
N ARG A 94 2.66 -1.00 -16.37
CA ARG A 94 3.02 0.38 -16.02
C ARG A 94 4.29 0.85 -16.73
N ARG A 95 5.29 -0.02 -16.86
CA ARG A 95 6.51 0.27 -17.61
C ARG A 95 6.22 0.57 -19.07
N ARG A 96 5.36 -0.23 -19.71
CA ARG A 96 4.98 -0.02 -21.11
C ARG A 96 4.22 1.30 -21.28
N GLU A 97 3.23 1.57 -20.43
CA GLU A 97 2.41 2.79 -20.47
C GLU A 97 3.27 4.04 -20.25
N LYS A 98 4.12 4.05 -19.21
CA LYS A 98 4.98 5.20 -18.92
C LYS A 98 6.08 5.40 -19.97
N GLN A 99 6.64 4.33 -20.55
CA GLN A 99 7.59 4.46 -21.66
C GLN A 99 6.93 5.02 -22.93
N MET A 100 5.69 4.62 -23.22
CA MET A 100 4.91 5.22 -24.32
C MET A 100 4.65 6.71 -24.06
N ALA A 101 4.20 7.07 -22.86
CA ALA A 101 3.97 8.46 -22.47
C ALA A 101 5.25 9.33 -22.53
N HIS A 102 6.39 8.78 -22.09
CA HIS A 102 7.68 9.46 -22.17
C HIS A 102 8.16 9.64 -23.63
N ARG A 103 7.91 8.66 -24.50
CA ARG A 103 8.25 8.78 -25.94
C ARG A 103 7.39 9.81 -26.66
N LEU A 104 6.11 9.91 -26.30
CA LEU A 104 5.18 10.89 -26.86
C LEU A 104 5.50 12.33 -26.42
N SER A 105 6.04 12.53 -25.21
CA SER A 105 6.41 13.85 -24.68
C SER A 105 7.82 14.32 -25.08
N ALA A 106 8.73 13.40 -25.41
CA ALA A 106 10.10 13.73 -25.85
C ALA A 106 10.24 13.93 -27.37
N GLY A 107 9.16 13.72 -28.14
CA GLY A 107 9.12 13.83 -29.59
C GLY A 107 8.43 15.08 -30.15
N ALA A 108 8.08 16.04 -29.28
CA ALA A 108 7.56 17.37 -29.63
C ALA A 108 8.55 18.43 -29.16
#